data_AF-A0A2E0BNY8-F1
#
_entry.id   AF-A0A2E0BNY8-F1
#
_cell.length_a   1.000
_cell.length_b   1.000
_cell.length_c   1.000
_cell.angle_alpha   90.00
_cell.angle_beta   90.00
_cell.angle_gamma   90.00
#
_symmetry.space_group_name_H-M   'P 1'
#
loop_
_entity.id
_entity.type
_entity.pdbx_description
1 polymer ?
#
loop_
_entity_poly.entity_id
_entity_poly.type
_entity_poly.pdbx_seq_one_letter_code
_entity_poly.pdbx_strand_id
1 'polypeptide(L)' 'MDIVWGLFLYSIVSGMGFDVSHSITNLNSHFFFKKECIVSAKNMNSRSLSDVQMGLDRNVQMRYICLAFPKTGQSI' A
#
# COMPACT_ATOMS: atom_id res chain seq x y z
N MET A 1 15.89 3.98 -17.31
CA MET A 1 14.50 3.67 -16.91
C MET A 1 14.14 4.59 -15.76
N ASP A 2 13.16 5.46 -15.94
CA ASP A 2 12.68 6.33 -14.86
C ASP A 2 11.77 5.50 -13.95
N ILE A 3 12.33 5.01 -12.85
CA ILE A 3 11.59 4.29 -11.81
C ILE A 3 10.87 5.32 -10.96
N VAL A 4 9.56 5.16 -10.81
CA VAL A 4 8.73 5.95 -9.90
C VAL A 4 8.29 5.06 -8.75
N TRP A 5 8.24 5.64 -7.56
CA TRP A 5 7.74 4.95 -6.37
C TRP A 5 6.32 5.41 -6.10
N GLY A 6 5.39 4.48 -5.93
CA GLY A 6 3.99 4.77 -5.61
C GLY A 6 3.63 4.27 -4.22
N LEU A 7 2.75 5.00 -3.55
CA LEU A 7 2.12 4.52 -2.32
C LEU A 7 0.82 3.79 -2.67
N PHE A 8 0.72 2.55 -2.18
CA PHE A 8 -0.42 1.68 -2.40
C PHE A 8 -0.99 1.25 -1.06
N LEU A 9 -2.30 1.04 -1.04
CA LEU A 9 -3.00 0.46 0.10
C LEU A 9 -3.21 -1.04 -0.14
N TYR A 10 -2.82 -1.86 0.83
CA TYR A 10 -2.93 -3.32 0.81
C TYR A 10 -3.83 -3.82 1.92
N SER A 11 -4.76 -4.73 1.61
CA SER A 11 -5.58 -5.42 2.62
C SER A 11 -5.08 -6.85 2.85
N ILE A 12 -5.00 -7.24 4.12
CA ILE A 12 -4.65 -8.59 4.58
C ILE A 12 -5.85 -9.12 5.35
N VAL A 13 -6.40 -10.25 4.91
CA VAL A 13 -7.49 -10.94 5.60
C VAL A 13 -6.92 -12.20 6.22
N SER A 14 -7.04 -12.36 7.54
CA SER A 14 -6.53 -13.52 8.26
C SER A 14 -7.70 -14.32 8.84
N GLY A 15 -7.76 -15.64 8.60
CA GLY A 15 -8.82 -16.46 9.24
C GLY A 15 -9.09 -17.89 8.74
N MET A 16 -8.66 -18.32 7.55
CA MET A 16 -9.02 -19.68 7.06
C MET A 16 -7.92 -20.32 6.20
N GLY A 17 -6.78 -20.67 6.81
CA GLY A 17 -5.79 -21.60 6.23
C GLY A 17 -5.08 -21.17 4.94
N PHE A 18 -5.47 -20.05 4.33
CA PHE A 18 -4.83 -19.44 3.18
C PHE A 18 -4.78 -17.93 3.42
N ASP A 19 -3.58 -17.37 3.53
CA ASP A 19 -3.32 -15.92 3.47
C ASP A 19 -3.53 -15.43 2.02
N VAL A 20 -4.73 -15.64 1.44
CA VAL A 20 -5.06 -15.02 0.15
C VAL A 20 -5.39 -13.55 0.42
N SER A 21 -4.37 -12.73 0.27
CA SER A 21 -4.44 -11.29 0.41
C SER A 21 -4.43 -10.68 -0.98
N HIS A 22 -5.41 -9.85 -1.37
CA HIS A 22 -5.24 -8.80 -2.39
C HIS A 22 -6.44 -7.84 -2.45
N SER A 23 -6.18 -6.58 -2.11
CA SER A 23 -6.71 -5.40 -2.80
C SER A 23 -5.61 -4.36 -2.75
N ILE A 24 -4.87 -4.20 -3.86
CA ILE A 24 -3.83 -3.19 -4.05
C ILE A 24 -4.50 -2.01 -4.74
N THR A 25 -4.72 -0.92 -4.03
CA THR A 25 -5.28 0.32 -4.62
C THR A 25 -4.18 1.37 -4.72
N ASN A 26 -3.98 1.91 -5.93
CA ASN A 26 -3.08 3.04 -6.17
C ASN A 26 -3.70 4.30 -5.56
N LEU A 27 -2.95 5.01 -4.72
CA LEU A 27 -3.39 6.25 -4.08
C LEU A 27 -3.01 7.51 -4.90
N ASN A 28 -2.65 7.35 -6.18
CA ASN A 28 -2.16 8.40 -7.09
C ASN A 28 -1.02 9.25 -6.49
N SER A 29 -0.32 8.70 -5.50
CA SER A 29 0.75 9.37 -4.77
C SER A 29 2.08 8.84 -5.28
N HIS A 30 2.74 9.64 -6.11
CA HIS A 30 4.00 9.30 -6.77
C HIS A 30 5.17 10.05 -6.14
N PHE A 31 6.26 9.33 -5.89
CA PHE A 31 7.48 9.82 -5.26
C PHE A 31 8.66 9.62 -6.20
N PHE A 32 9.51 10.65 -6.28
CA PHE A 32 10.74 10.60 -7.05
C PHE A 32 11.81 9.74 -6.34
N PHE A 33 11.83 9.76 -5.00
CA PHE A 33 12.81 9.00 -4.23
C PHE A 33 12.18 7.86 -3.42
N LYS A 34 12.82 6.68 -3.45
CA LYS A 34 12.47 5.51 -2.63
C LYS A 34 12.29 5.87 -1.15
N LYS A 35 13.19 6.69 -0.62
CA LYS A 35 13.21 7.07 0.80
C LYS A 35 11.93 7.83 1.19
N GLU A 36 11.48 8.76 0.36
CA GLU A 36 10.27 9.55 0.60
C GLU A 36 9.03 8.67 0.63
N CYS A 37 8.94 7.71 -0.29
CA CYS A 37 7.86 6.76 -0.35
C CYS A 37 7.84 5.82 0.88
N ILE A 38 9.00 5.31 1.31
CA ILE A 38 9.10 4.46 2.52
C ILE A 38 8.73 5.24 3.79
N VAL A 39 9.22 6.47 3.93
CA VAL A 39 8.91 7.32 5.10
C VAL A 39 7.41 7.62 5.14
N SER A 40 6.81 7.94 4.00
CA SER A 40 5.36 8.16 3.88
C SER A 40 4.57 6.90 4.27
N ALA A 41 4.94 5.73 3.74
CA ALA A 41 4.31 4.46 4.09
C ALA A 41 4.41 4.14 5.59
N LYS A 42 5.58 4.35 6.20
CA LYS A 42 5.79 4.16 7.64
C LYS A 42 4.93 5.10 8.48
N ASN A 43 4.86 6.37 8.11
CA ASN A 43 4.04 7.36 8.80
C ASN A 43 2.56 6.97 8.72
N MET A 44 2.06 6.63 7.53
CA MET A 44 0.68 6.21 7.33
C MET A 44 0.33 4.93 8.10
N ASN A 45 1.25 3.96 8.16
CA ASN A 45 1.08 2.73 8.96
C ASN A 45 1.17 2.95 10.47
N SER A 46 1.76 4.05 10.93
CA SER A 46 1.86 4.38 12.37
C SER A 46 0.61 5.07 12.92
N ARG A 47 -0.32 5.49 12.04
CA ARG A 47 -1.60 6.08 12.45
C ARG A 47 -2.50 5.02 13.08
N SER A 48 -3.36 5.44 14.01
CA SER A 48 -4.28 4.53 14.69
C SER A 48 -5.26 3.89 13.69
N LEU A 49 -5.50 2.60 13.87
CA LEU A 49 -6.40 1.78 13.04
C LEU A 49 -7.82 2.36 12.95
N SER A 50 -8.26 3.13 13.97
CA SER A 50 -9.53 3.87 13.99
C SER A 50 -9.74 4.80 12.80
N ASP A 51 -8.65 5.38 12.27
CA ASP A 51 -8.71 6.40 11.23
C ASP A 51 -8.63 5.77 9.83
N VAL A 52 -8.24 4.49 9.75
CA VAL A 52 -7.96 3.76 8.50
C VAL A 52 -9.01 2.68 8.23
N GLN A 53 -9.72 2.19 9.26
CA GLN A 53 -10.70 1.10 9.17
C GLN A 53 -12.17 1.55 9.37
N MET A 54 -12.56 2.75 8.93
CA MET A 54 -13.99 3.07 8.88
C MET A 54 -14.69 2.18 7.83
N GLY A 55 -15.39 1.13 8.29
CA GLY A 55 -16.20 0.24 7.45
C GLY A 55 -15.53 -1.07 7.01
N LEU A 56 -14.36 -1.42 7.55
CA LEU A 56 -13.72 -2.72 7.30
C LEU A 56 -13.97 -3.70 8.44
N ASP A 57 -14.22 -4.96 8.10
CA ASP A 57 -14.37 -6.05 9.08
C ASP A 57 -13.15 -6.13 10.01
N ARG A 58 -13.37 -6.51 11.27
CA ARG A 58 -12.30 -6.59 12.31
C ARG A 58 -11.12 -7.48 11.92
N ASN A 59 -11.31 -8.39 10.97
CA ASN A 59 -10.31 -9.35 10.50
C ASN A 59 -9.51 -8.85 9.29
N VAL A 60 -9.77 -7.64 8.79
CA VAL A 60 -9.08 -7.04 7.63
C VAL A 60 -8.08 -6.00 8.11
N GLN A 61 -6.79 -6.31 8.04
CA GLN A 61 -5.72 -5.36 8.33
C GLN A 61 -5.33 -4.60 7.06
N MET A 62 -5.24 -3.27 7.15
CA MET A 62 -4.78 -2.43 6.05
C MET A 62 -3.32 -2.00 6.27
N ARG A 63 -2.51 -2.03 5.20
CA ARG A 63 -1.11 -1.57 5.22
C ARG A 63 -0.81 -0.73 4.00
N TYR A 64 -0.17 0.41 4.22
CA TYR A 64 0.42 1.22 3.17
C TYR A 64 1.78 0.63 2.77
N ILE A 65 1.96 0.36 1.48
CA ILE A 65 3.19 -0.22 0.92
C ILE A 65 3.73 0.67 -0.20
N CYS A 66 5.04 0.64 -0.36
CA CYS A 66 5.74 1.39 -1.40
C CYS A 66 6.13 0.43 -2.54
N LEU A 67 5.68 0.70 -3.77
CA LEU A 67 6.00 -0.12 -4.93
C LEU A 67 6.72 0.70 -6.00
N ALA A 68 7.76 0.12 -6.60
CA ALA A 68 8.44 0.69 -7.75
C ALA A 68 7.73 0.25 -9.03
N PHE A 69 7.47 1.18 -9.94
CA PHE A 69 6.91 0.90 -11.26
C PHE A 69 7.52 1.85 -12.31
N PRO A 70 7.54 1.46 -13.60
CA PRO A 70 8.08 2.33 -14.64
C PRO A 70 7.18 3.54 -14.89
N LYS A 71 7.77 4.75 -15.00
CA LYS A 71 7.06 6.02 -15.29
C LYS A 71 6.27 6.01 -16.60
N THR A 72 6.63 5.11 -17.52
CA THR A 72 6.05 4.97 -18.85
C THR A 72 5.73 3.51 -19.14
N GLY A 73 4.43 3.19 -19.17
CA GLY A 73 3.78 2.33 -20.17
C GLY A 73 4.37 0.98 -20.56
N GLN A 74 5.20 0.33 -19.74
CA GLN A 74 5.56 -1.07 -19.96
C GLN A 74 5.03 -1.90 -18.81
N SER A 75 3.79 -2.36 -18.98
CA SER A 75 3.42 -3.70 -18.56
C SER A 75 4.49 -4.66 -19.06
N ILE A 76 5.08 -5.42 -18.13
CA ILE A 76 5.64 -6.73 -18.43
C ILE A 76 4.85 -7.70 -17.57
#